data_AF-A0A1T4YG42-F1
#
_entry.id   AF-A0A1T4YG42-F1
#
_cell.length_a   1.000
_cell.length_b   1.000
_cell.length_c   1.000
_cell.angle_alpha   90.00
_cell.angle_beta   90.00
_cell.angle_gamma   90.00
#
_symmetry.space_group_name_H-M   'P 1'
#
loop_
_entity.id
_entity.type
_entity.pdbx_description
1 polymer ?
#
loop_
_entity_poly.entity_id
_entity_poly.type
_entity_poly.pdbx_seq_one_letter_code
_entity_poly.pdbx_strand_id
1 'polypeptide(L)'
;MKRRRVWLIAGGLLILIWSGVAIVMKQTDPLVSWPEKVIALAEEAPWLHGDEGTYESRHLYLDRLITNQNRLDVSQRRRLREEGQEVLDKFFTSLTEEEQKEYVNRTVDPHLDNLDRGLKLLPTEERKRLVMRMRNDLKNLRGRTPDGDRLSDQDREFMDMMVSEDPVLFLRAAPLKTKMELAPVLEDLQSRVQGLRR
;
A
#
# COMPACT_ATOMS: atom_id res chain seq x y z
N MET A 1 56.73 16.55 3.54
CA MET A 1 56.42 15.11 3.44
C MET A 1 55.42 14.60 4.51
N LYS A 2 55.56 14.95 5.80
CA LYS A 2 54.65 14.48 6.87
C LYS A 2 53.17 14.83 6.64
N ARG A 3 52.87 16.08 6.23
CA ARG A 3 51.50 16.54 5.96
C ARG A 3 50.80 15.75 4.84
N ARG A 4 51.53 15.43 3.76
CA ARG A 4 51.01 14.61 2.64
C ARG A 4 50.69 13.18 3.07
N ARG A 5 51.50 12.58 3.94
CA ARG A 5 51.26 11.22 4.47
C ARG A 5 50.05 11.18 5.39
N VAL A 6 49.83 12.20 6.22
CA VAL A 6 48.64 12.33 7.07
C VAL A 6 47.37 12.43 6.23
N TRP A 7 47.36 13.25 5.18
CA TRP A 7 46.21 13.35 4.26
C TRP A 7 45.93 12.07 3.49
N LEU A 8 46.97 11.33 3.09
CA LEU A 8 46.79 10.01 2.43
C LEU A 8 46.19 8.97 3.37
N ILE A 9 46.65 8.92 4.63
CA ILE A 9 46.09 8.01 5.64
C ILE A 9 44.64 8.39 5.97
N ALA A 10 44.36 9.69 6.15
CA ALA A 10 43.01 10.18 6.40
C ALA A 10 42.06 9.88 5.23
N GLY A 11 42.52 10.09 3.98
CA GLY A 11 41.75 9.74 2.78
C GLY A 11 41.52 8.24 2.65
N GLY A 12 42.54 7.42 2.93
CA GLY A 12 42.41 5.96 2.94
C GLY A 12 41.42 5.46 3.98
N LEU A 13 41.46 5.99 5.21
CA LEU A 13 40.50 5.68 6.26
C LEU A 13 39.08 6.10 5.86
N LEU A 14 38.91 7.28 5.26
CA LEU A 14 37.62 7.76 4.79
C LEU A 14 37.03 6.82 3.74
N ILE A 15 37.81 6.42 2.73
CA ILE A 15 37.37 5.47 1.70
C ILE A 15 37.00 4.11 2.32
N LEU A 16 37.77 3.64 3.30
CA LEU A 16 37.51 2.36 3.98
C LEU A 16 36.20 2.41 4.78
N ILE A 17 35.94 3.51 5.49
CA ILE A 17 34.68 3.74 6.21
C ILE A 17 33.51 3.78 5.23
N TRP A 18 33.59 4.58 4.15
CA TRP A 18 32.51 4.67 3.17
C TRP A 18 32.28 3.37 2.41
N SER A 19 33.34 2.60 2.15
CA SER A 19 33.23 1.26 1.57
C SER A 19 32.50 0.31 2.52
N GLY A 20 32.80 0.37 3.83
CA GLY A 20 32.05 -0.35 4.86
C GLY A 20 30.57 0.01 4.87
N VAL A 21 30.26 1.32 4.84
CA VAL A 21 28.86 1.82 4.76
C VAL A 21 28.17 1.32 3.50
N ALA A 22 28.82 1.40 2.33
CA ALA A 22 28.26 0.93 1.07
C ALA A 22 27.96 -0.58 1.07
N ILE A 23 28.83 -1.39 1.70
CA ILE A 23 28.60 -2.83 1.86
C ILE A 23 27.39 -3.10 2.76
N VAL A 24 27.31 -2.42 3.91
CA VAL A 24 26.17 -2.57 4.83
C VAL A 24 24.88 -2.14 4.13
N MET A 25 24.87 -0.97 3.50
CA MET A 25 23.71 -0.48 2.74
C MET A 25 23.27 -1.49 1.69
N LYS A 26 24.19 -2.04 0.90
CA LYS A 26 23.86 -3.06 -0.12
C LYS A 26 23.27 -4.34 0.48
N GLN A 27 23.74 -4.76 1.66
CA GLN A 27 23.21 -5.94 2.34
C GLN A 27 21.86 -5.70 3.01
N THR A 28 21.64 -4.49 3.52
CA THR A 28 20.38 -4.13 4.22
C THR A 28 19.34 -3.53 3.29
N ASP A 29 19.69 -3.15 2.06
CA ASP A 29 18.76 -2.59 1.09
C ASP A 29 17.56 -3.52 0.85
N PRO A 30 17.69 -4.85 0.75
CA PRO A 30 16.54 -5.74 0.66
C PRO A 30 15.68 -5.80 1.93
N LEU A 31 16.11 -5.21 3.05
CA LEU A 31 15.43 -5.25 4.36
C LEU A 31 14.74 -3.93 4.71
N VAL A 32 15.13 -2.82 4.07
CA VAL A 32 14.59 -1.49 4.36
C VAL A 32 13.75 -1.00 3.16
N SER A 33 12.58 -0.44 3.46
CA SER A 33 11.70 0.16 2.46
C SER A 33 11.29 1.58 2.85
N TRP A 34 11.07 2.41 1.83
CA TRP A 34 10.65 3.80 1.94
C TRP A 34 9.80 4.18 0.71
N PRO A 35 8.98 5.23 0.78
CA PRO A 35 8.04 5.58 -0.29
C PRO A 35 8.68 5.68 -1.67
N GLU A 36 9.80 6.40 -1.78
CA GLU A 36 10.50 6.69 -3.03
C GLU A 36 11.04 5.40 -3.69
N LYS A 37 11.37 4.38 -2.89
CA LYS A 37 11.77 3.06 -3.41
C LYS A 37 10.60 2.31 -4.02
N VAL A 38 9.42 2.39 -3.41
CA VAL A 38 8.22 1.77 -3.97
C VAL A 38 7.82 2.46 -5.26
N ILE A 39 7.92 3.80 -5.32
CA ILE A 39 7.69 4.58 -6.54
C ILE A 39 8.67 4.17 -7.63
N ALA A 40 9.98 4.13 -7.32
CA ALA A 40 10.99 3.71 -8.28
C ALA A 40 10.75 2.27 -8.79
N LEU A 41 10.41 1.34 -7.91
CA LEU A 41 10.05 -0.03 -8.32
C LEU A 41 8.79 -0.06 -9.18
N ALA A 42 7.80 0.79 -8.93
CA ALA A 42 6.60 0.84 -9.78
C ALA A 42 6.91 1.42 -11.17
N GLU A 43 7.78 2.43 -11.24
CA GLU A 43 8.18 3.10 -12.48
C GLU A 43 9.13 2.25 -13.34
N GLU A 44 10.05 1.52 -12.71
CA GLU A 44 11.06 0.66 -13.36
C GLU A 44 10.51 -0.72 -13.75
N ALA A 45 9.20 -0.94 -13.67
CA ALA A 45 8.59 -2.22 -14.03
C ALA A 45 8.93 -2.58 -15.50
N PRO A 46 9.56 -3.74 -15.78
CA PRO A 46 10.11 -4.05 -17.11
C PRO A 46 9.08 -3.92 -18.25
N TRP A 47 7.84 -4.31 -18.00
CA TRP A 47 6.76 -4.28 -18.99
C TRP A 47 6.25 -2.88 -19.32
N LEU A 48 6.53 -1.88 -18.48
CA LEU A 48 6.30 -0.48 -18.83
C LEU A 48 7.33 0.04 -19.85
N HIS A 49 8.45 -0.67 -20.02
CA HIS A 49 9.57 -0.31 -20.88
C HIS A 49 9.75 -1.28 -22.06
N GLY A 50 8.72 -2.08 -22.36
CA GLY A 50 8.69 -2.98 -23.52
C GLY A 50 9.28 -4.38 -23.30
N ASP A 51 9.71 -4.71 -22.09
CA ASP A 51 10.06 -6.08 -21.69
C ASP A 51 8.89 -6.71 -20.94
N GLU A 52 7.99 -7.36 -21.67
CA GLU A 52 6.83 -8.03 -21.06
C GLU A 52 7.25 -9.07 -20.01
N GLY A 53 8.45 -9.64 -20.15
CA GLY A 53 8.99 -10.69 -19.29
C GLY A 53 8.22 -12.01 -19.40
N THR A 54 8.70 -13.02 -18.68
CA THR A 54 7.96 -14.25 -18.42
C THR A 54 7.02 -14.09 -17.22
N TYR A 55 6.04 -14.97 -17.08
CA TYR A 55 5.19 -15.03 -15.89
C TYR A 55 6.02 -15.06 -14.58
N GLU A 56 7.06 -15.89 -14.53
CA GLU A 56 7.90 -16.03 -13.34
C GLU A 56 8.66 -14.74 -13.01
N SER A 57 9.25 -14.08 -14.02
CA SER A 57 9.94 -12.80 -13.81
C SER A 57 8.99 -11.68 -13.37
N ARG A 58 7.78 -11.64 -13.94
CA ARG A 58 6.75 -10.67 -13.53
C ARG A 58 6.28 -10.92 -12.10
N HIS A 59 6.05 -12.18 -11.75
CA HIS A 59 5.65 -12.59 -10.41
C HIS A 59 6.70 -12.22 -9.37
N LEU A 60 7.98 -12.50 -9.63
CA LEU A 60 9.09 -12.11 -8.73
C LEU A 60 9.19 -10.59 -8.57
N TYR A 61 8.96 -9.83 -9.66
CA TYR A 61 8.97 -8.38 -9.60
C TYR A 61 7.80 -7.83 -8.76
N LEU A 62 6.60 -8.36 -9.00
CA LEU A 62 5.40 -8.02 -8.26
C LEU A 62 5.57 -8.34 -6.77
N ASP A 63 6.12 -9.51 -6.44
CA ASP A 63 6.43 -9.91 -5.07
C ASP A 63 7.37 -8.92 -4.38
N ARG A 64 8.42 -8.49 -5.08
CA ARG A 64 9.38 -7.49 -4.58
C ARG A 64 8.70 -6.17 -4.28
N LEU A 65 7.84 -5.68 -5.18
CA LEU A 65 7.13 -4.41 -4.99
C LEU A 65 6.16 -4.49 -3.80
N ILE A 66 5.31 -5.53 -3.75
CA ILE A 66 4.36 -5.76 -2.65
C ILE A 66 5.09 -5.85 -1.32
N THR A 67 6.20 -6.59 -1.27
CA THR A 67 7.01 -6.75 -0.05
C THR A 67 7.55 -5.42 0.45
N ASN A 68 7.99 -4.54 -0.47
CA ASN A 68 8.46 -3.20 -0.11
C ASN A 68 7.30 -2.32 0.41
N GLN A 69 6.17 -2.31 -0.30
CA GLN A 69 4.99 -1.54 0.10
C GLN A 69 4.44 -1.96 1.47
N ASN A 70 4.37 -3.26 1.75
CA ASN A 70 3.85 -3.78 3.01
C ASN A 70 4.76 -3.50 4.22
N ARG A 71 6.02 -3.16 3.99
CA ARG A 71 6.94 -2.74 5.07
C ARG A 71 6.80 -1.27 5.44
N LEU A 72 6.10 -0.49 4.64
CA LEU A 72 5.87 0.92 4.92
C LEU A 72 4.94 1.09 6.12
N ASP A 73 5.33 1.97 7.04
CA ASP A 73 4.44 2.38 8.13
C ASP A 73 3.27 3.25 7.60
N VAL A 74 2.32 3.58 8.48
CA VAL A 74 1.12 4.34 8.11
C VAL A 74 1.46 5.73 7.54
N SER A 75 2.47 6.41 8.09
CA SER A 75 2.89 7.74 7.63
C SER A 75 3.58 7.64 6.27
N GLN A 76 4.39 6.61 6.06
CA GLN A 76 5.07 6.34 4.78
C GLN A 76 4.07 5.94 3.70
N ARG A 77 3.06 5.11 4.00
CA ARG A 77 1.99 4.76 3.04
C ARG A 77 1.14 5.95 2.65
N ARG A 78 0.90 6.87 3.58
CA ARG A 78 0.26 8.15 3.29
C ARG A 78 1.12 8.99 2.33
N ARG A 79 2.41 9.16 2.61
CA ARG A 79 3.33 9.87 1.72
C ARG A 79 3.43 9.23 0.34
N LEU A 80 3.50 7.90 0.28
CA LEU A 80 3.52 7.15 -0.98
C LEU A 80 2.31 7.48 -1.86
N ARG A 81 1.12 7.62 -1.28
CA ARG A 81 -0.08 8.05 -2.02
C ARG A 81 -0.03 9.53 -2.40
N GLU A 82 0.42 10.40 -1.50
CA GLU A 82 0.49 11.84 -1.79
C GLU A 82 1.50 12.17 -2.91
N GLU A 83 2.62 11.44 -2.97
CA GLU A 83 3.74 11.70 -3.88
C GLU A 83 3.74 10.80 -5.13
N GLY A 84 3.20 9.57 -5.02
CA GLY A 84 3.37 8.50 -6.01
C GLY A 84 2.09 7.93 -6.61
N GLN A 85 0.91 8.50 -6.33
CA GLN A 85 -0.38 7.95 -6.78
C GLN A 85 -0.42 7.67 -8.27
N GLU A 86 0.01 8.62 -9.11
CA GLU A 86 -0.04 8.48 -10.57
C GLU A 86 0.83 7.30 -11.07
N VAL A 87 2.01 7.14 -10.48
CA VAL A 87 2.93 6.04 -10.82
C VAL A 87 2.32 4.69 -10.40
N LEU A 88 1.73 4.62 -9.20
CA LEU A 88 1.09 3.42 -8.71
C LEU A 88 -0.16 3.04 -9.51
N ASP A 89 -0.96 4.02 -9.93
CA ASP A 89 -2.14 3.79 -10.76
C ASP A 89 -1.75 3.29 -12.15
N LYS A 90 -0.70 3.87 -12.75
CA LYS A 90 -0.13 3.41 -14.02
C LYS A 90 0.41 1.98 -13.89
N PHE A 91 1.16 1.69 -12.82
CA PHE A 91 1.66 0.36 -12.53
C PHE A 91 0.52 -0.64 -12.38
N PHE A 92 -0.48 -0.35 -11.54
CA PHE A 92 -1.62 -1.24 -11.31
C PHE A 92 -2.41 -1.52 -12.59
N THR A 93 -2.64 -0.49 -13.42
CA THR A 93 -3.35 -0.63 -14.70
C THR A 93 -2.57 -1.49 -15.71
N SER A 94 -1.24 -1.54 -15.60
CA SER A 94 -0.38 -2.36 -16.46
C SER A 94 -0.31 -3.85 -16.08
N LEU A 95 -0.89 -4.22 -14.94
CA LEU A 95 -0.96 -5.61 -14.49
C LEU A 95 -2.11 -6.36 -15.19
N THR A 96 -1.91 -7.67 -15.38
CA THR A 96 -2.98 -8.60 -15.78
C THR A 96 -4.03 -8.73 -14.67
N GLU A 97 -5.23 -9.25 -14.97
CA GLU A 97 -6.29 -9.41 -13.97
C GLU A 97 -5.85 -10.30 -12.78
N GLU A 98 -5.10 -11.36 -13.06
CA GLU A 98 -4.54 -12.25 -12.06
C GLU A 98 -3.52 -11.53 -11.16
N GLU A 99 -2.67 -10.71 -11.75
CA GLU A 99 -1.67 -9.91 -11.02
C GLU A 99 -2.31 -8.79 -10.20
N GLN A 100 -3.33 -8.11 -10.73
CA GLN A 100 -4.10 -7.12 -9.99
C GLN A 100 -4.76 -7.75 -8.77
N LYS A 101 -5.35 -8.94 -8.94
CA LYS A 101 -5.96 -9.69 -7.85
C LYS A 101 -4.93 -10.05 -6.78
N GLU A 102 -3.79 -10.60 -7.19
CA GLU A 102 -2.69 -10.94 -6.27
C GLU A 102 -2.18 -9.70 -5.51
N TYR A 103 -2.00 -8.59 -6.22
CA TYR A 103 -1.57 -7.32 -5.65
C TYR A 103 -2.53 -6.82 -4.56
N VAL A 104 -3.84 -6.77 -4.86
CA VAL A 104 -4.86 -6.35 -3.89
C VAL A 104 -4.97 -7.33 -2.71
N ASN A 105 -4.94 -8.64 -2.98
CA ASN A 105 -5.02 -9.66 -1.94
C ASN A 105 -3.87 -9.58 -0.93
N ARG A 106 -2.71 -9.09 -1.36
CA ARG A 106 -1.52 -9.00 -0.50
C ARG A 106 -1.27 -7.63 0.10
N THR A 107 -1.89 -6.58 -0.43
CA THR A 107 -1.71 -5.20 0.07
C THR A 107 -2.93 -4.69 0.83
N VAL A 108 -4.15 -4.97 0.35
CA VAL A 108 -5.40 -4.41 0.91
C VAL A 108 -6.14 -5.41 1.79
N ASP A 109 -6.34 -6.64 1.31
CA ASP A 109 -7.13 -7.64 2.04
C ASP A 109 -6.60 -7.95 3.47
N PRO A 110 -5.28 -7.91 3.76
CA PRO A 110 -4.81 -8.06 5.14
C PRO A 110 -5.34 -6.96 6.08
N HIS A 111 -5.56 -5.75 5.59
CA HIS A 111 -6.18 -4.67 6.37
C HIS A 111 -7.65 -4.98 6.64
N LEU A 112 -8.38 -5.53 5.67
CA LEU A 112 -9.76 -5.98 5.85
C LEU A 112 -9.87 -7.10 6.88
N ASP A 113 -9.00 -8.09 6.81
CA ASP A 113 -9.02 -9.22 7.76
C ASP A 113 -8.65 -8.80 9.17
N ASN A 114 -7.72 -7.85 9.30
CA ASN A 114 -7.40 -7.24 10.59
C ASN A 114 -8.57 -6.44 11.15
N LEU A 115 -9.28 -5.71 10.30
CA LEU A 115 -10.47 -4.95 10.67
C LEU A 115 -11.61 -5.88 11.11
N ASP A 116 -11.94 -6.91 10.33
CA ASP A 116 -13.00 -7.89 10.65
C ASP A 116 -12.72 -8.62 11.97
N ARG A 117 -11.51 -9.15 12.14
CA ARG A 117 -11.07 -9.73 13.43
C ARG A 117 -11.09 -8.70 14.55
N GLY A 118 -10.72 -7.46 14.23
CA GLY A 118 -10.81 -6.28 15.06
C GLY A 118 -12.18 -6.12 15.69
N LEU A 119 -13.19 -5.95 14.83
CA LEU A 119 -14.59 -5.72 15.14
C LEU A 119 -15.21 -6.89 15.91
N LYS A 120 -14.85 -8.13 15.60
CA LYS A 120 -15.36 -9.34 16.28
C LYS A 120 -15.00 -9.41 17.76
N LEU A 121 -13.87 -8.82 18.18
CA LEU A 121 -13.46 -8.82 19.59
C LEU A 121 -14.01 -7.64 20.39
N LEU A 122 -14.69 -6.68 19.76
CA LEU A 122 -15.25 -5.53 20.46
C LEU A 122 -16.62 -5.84 21.08
N PRO A 123 -16.96 -5.20 22.22
CA PRO A 123 -18.31 -5.22 22.76
C PRO A 123 -19.33 -4.74 21.72
N THR A 124 -20.55 -5.29 21.77
CA THR A 124 -21.61 -5.02 20.78
C THR A 124 -21.86 -3.53 20.53
N GLU A 125 -21.89 -2.71 21.59
CA GLU A 125 -22.15 -1.26 21.45
C GLU A 125 -20.97 -0.48 20.84
N GLU A 126 -19.72 -0.91 21.10
CA GLU A 126 -18.54 -0.33 20.45
C GLU A 126 -18.45 -0.72 18.98
N ARG A 127 -18.69 -2.00 18.69
CA ARG A 127 -18.77 -2.51 17.32
C ARG A 127 -19.82 -1.76 16.51
N LYS A 128 -21.04 -1.56 17.04
CA LYS A 128 -22.09 -0.78 16.38
C LYS A 128 -21.65 0.65 16.09
N ARG A 129 -21.04 1.34 17.07
CA ARG A 129 -20.54 2.71 16.89
C ARG A 129 -19.48 2.81 15.80
N LEU A 130 -18.54 1.87 15.75
CA LEU A 130 -17.51 1.83 14.70
C LEU A 130 -18.07 1.49 13.34
N VAL A 131 -18.96 0.50 13.24
CA VAL A 131 -19.62 0.12 11.98
C VAL A 131 -20.45 1.29 11.44
N MET A 132 -21.19 2.00 12.29
CA MET A 132 -21.93 3.20 11.89
C MET A 132 -21.02 4.31 11.38
N ARG A 133 -19.86 4.52 12.01
CA ARG A 133 -18.86 5.49 11.54
C ARG A 133 -18.25 5.07 10.21
N MET A 134 -17.85 3.81 10.09
CA MET A 134 -17.33 3.23 8.84
C MET A 134 -18.33 3.40 7.69
N ARG A 135 -19.60 3.13 7.93
CA ARG A 135 -20.68 3.36 6.97
C ARG A 135 -20.71 4.82 6.52
N ASN A 136 -20.61 5.77 7.44
CA ASN A 136 -20.60 7.19 7.10
C ASN A 136 -19.33 7.61 6.34
N ASP A 137 -18.17 7.11 6.75
CA ASP A 137 -16.88 7.37 6.10
C ASP A 137 -16.89 6.88 4.63
N LEU A 138 -17.43 5.67 4.39
CA LEU A 138 -17.58 5.10 3.05
C LEU A 138 -18.57 5.89 2.18
N LYS A 139 -19.71 6.31 2.72
CA LYS A 139 -20.69 7.16 2.01
C LYS A 139 -20.08 8.51 1.60
N ASN A 140 -19.26 9.09 2.46
CA ASN A 140 -18.64 10.39 2.20
C ASN A 140 -17.54 10.36 1.14
N LEU A 141 -16.82 9.24 1.02
CA LEU A 141 -15.79 9.06 -0.02
C LEU A 141 -16.38 8.92 -1.41
N ARG A 142 -17.52 8.23 -1.53
CA ARG A 142 -18.26 8.07 -2.79
C ARG A 142 -18.64 9.41 -3.42
N GLY A 143 -18.96 10.43 -2.62
CA GLY A 143 -19.26 11.78 -3.11
C GLY A 143 -18.06 12.54 -3.69
N ARG A 144 -16.85 11.98 -3.64
CA ARG A 144 -15.60 12.62 -4.09
C ARG A 144 -14.85 11.85 -5.17
N THR A 145 -15.27 10.62 -5.52
CA THR A 145 -14.59 9.81 -6.54
C THR A 145 -15.15 10.14 -7.93
N PRO A 146 -14.29 10.34 -8.97
CA PRO A 146 -14.73 10.56 -10.36
C PRO A 146 -15.63 9.45 -10.92
N ASP A 147 -15.50 8.22 -10.40
CA ASP A 147 -16.32 7.06 -10.80
C ASP A 147 -17.69 7.02 -10.10
N GLY A 148 -17.90 7.80 -9.03
CA GLY A 148 -19.21 7.93 -8.39
C GLY A 148 -20.28 8.54 -9.31
N ASP A 149 -19.85 9.38 -10.26
CA ASP A 149 -20.69 9.98 -11.29
C ASP A 149 -20.99 9.05 -12.48
N ARG A 150 -20.26 7.93 -12.61
CA ARG A 150 -20.37 7.00 -13.76
C ARG A 150 -21.24 5.78 -13.53
N LEU A 151 -21.66 5.52 -12.29
CA LEU A 151 -22.54 4.41 -11.94
C LEU A 151 -23.99 4.73 -12.31
N SER A 152 -24.72 3.72 -12.79
CA SER A 152 -26.17 3.85 -12.97
C SER A 152 -26.83 4.08 -11.60
N ASP A 153 -28.00 4.74 -11.58
CA ASP A 153 -28.72 5.00 -10.33
C ASP A 153 -29.09 3.71 -9.58
N GLN A 154 -29.28 2.60 -10.30
CA GLN A 154 -29.55 1.29 -9.73
C GLN A 154 -28.31 0.67 -9.05
N ASP A 155 -27.13 0.76 -9.67
CA ASP A 155 -25.88 0.28 -9.08
C ASP A 155 -25.51 1.08 -7.83
N ARG A 156 -25.79 2.38 -7.87
CA ARG A 156 -25.64 3.30 -6.75
C ARG A 156 -26.50 2.90 -5.55
N GLU A 157 -27.77 2.60 -5.77
CA GLU A 157 -28.68 2.17 -4.72
C GLU A 157 -28.30 0.80 -4.14
N PHE A 158 -27.91 -0.16 -5.00
CA PHE A 158 -27.45 -1.48 -4.57
C PHE A 158 -26.20 -1.39 -3.69
N MET A 159 -25.22 -0.58 -4.10
CA MET A 159 -24.01 -0.33 -3.32
C MET A 159 -24.32 0.37 -1.99
N ASP A 160 -25.21 1.37 -1.98
CA ASP A 160 -25.63 2.06 -0.74
C ASP A 160 -26.33 1.14 0.24
N MET A 161 -27.17 0.24 -0.28
CA MET A 161 -27.84 -0.78 0.51
C MET A 161 -26.81 -1.72 1.15
N MET A 162 -25.86 -2.23 0.37
CA MET A 162 -24.82 -3.14 0.86
C MET A 162 -23.91 -2.48 1.91
N VAL A 163 -23.47 -1.24 1.68
CA VAL A 163 -22.73 -0.43 2.67
C VAL A 163 -23.55 -0.21 3.95
N SER A 164 -24.88 -0.13 3.82
CA SER A 164 -25.76 0.13 4.95
C SER A 164 -26.09 -1.11 5.78
N GLU A 165 -26.19 -2.28 5.16
CA GLU A 165 -26.40 -3.57 5.82
C GLU A 165 -25.12 -4.12 6.44
N ASP A 166 -24.06 -4.28 5.64
CA ASP A 166 -22.78 -4.82 6.08
C ASP A 166 -21.62 -4.15 5.33
N PRO A 167 -21.05 -3.06 5.89
CA PRO A 167 -19.94 -2.36 5.26
C PRO A 167 -18.67 -3.21 5.15
N VAL A 168 -18.47 -4.25 5.97
CA VAL A 168 -17.31 -5.15 5.85
C VAL A 168 -17.50 -6.09 4.65
N LEU A 169 -18.72 -6.61 4.48
CA LEU A 169 -19.06 -7.43 3.32
C LEU A 169 -18.93 -6.63 2.02
N PHE A 170 -19.42 -5.39 2.00
CA PHE A 170 -19.23 -4.47 0.88
C PHE A 170 -17.75 -4.33 0.50
N LEU A 171 -16.89 -4.06 1.47
CA LEU A 171 -15.46 -3.90 1.24
C LEU A 171 -14.80 -5.17 0.69
N ARG A 172 -15.26 -6.35 1.11
CA ARG A 172 -14.77 -7.64 0.61
C ARG A 172 -15.22 -7.92 -0.82
N ALA A 173 -16.45 -7.55 -1.16
CA ALA A 173 -17.05 -7.77 -2.47
C ALA A 173 -16.71 -6.68 -3.50
N ALA A 174 -16.13 -5.55 -3.06
CA ALA A 174 -15.81 -4.44 -3.92
C ALA A 174 -14.82 -4.83 -5.07
N PRO A 175 -14.95 -4.22 -6.26
CA PRO A 175 -13.97 -4.38 -7.34
C PRO A 175 -12.55 -4.05 -6.89
N LEU A 176 -11.54 -4.66 -7.52
CA LEU A 176 -10.12 -4.50 -7.14
C LEU A 176 -9.67 -3.04 -7.08
N LYS A 177 -10.04 -2.24 -8.09
CA LYS A 177 -9.76 -0.79 -8.11
C LYS A 177 -10.42 -0.06 -6.93
N THR A 178 -11.68 -0.36 -6.65
CA THR A 178 -12.40 0.23 -5.51
C THR A 178 -11.76 -0.17 -4.18
N LYS A 179 -11.28 -1.42 -4.03
CA LYS A 179 -10.51 -1.82 -2.83
C LYS A 179 -9.24 -1.01 -2.65
N MET A 180 -8.50 -0.74 -3.73
CA MET A 180 -7.31 0.11 -3.71
C MET A 180 -7.62 1.54 -3.26
N GLU A 181 -8.68 2.14 -3.81
CA GLU A 181 -9.13 3.49 -3.44
C GLU A 181 -9.56 3.56 -1.96
N LEU A 182 -10.11 2.46 -1.43
CA LEU A 182 -10.57 2.37 -0.05
C LEU A 182 -9.47 1.95 0.93
N ALA A 183 -8.29 1.54 0.46
CA ALA A 183 -7.17 1.15 1.32
C ALA A 183 -6.84 2.17 2.43
N PRO A 184 -6.79 3.50 2.18
CA PRO A 184 -6.50 4.49 3.24
C PRO A 184 -7.54 4.49 4.36
N VAL A 185 -8.80 4.25 4.01
CA VAL A 185 -9.92 4.16 4.96
C VAL A 185 -9.76 2.95 5.84
N LEU A 186 -9.40 1.82 5.23
CA LEU A 186 -9.18 0.55 5.93
C LEU A 186 -8.01 0.65 6.89
N GLU A 187 -6.93 1.32 6.49
CA GLU A 187 -5.79 1.61 7.35
C GLU A 187 -6.18 2.45 8.58
N ASP A 188 -6.95 3.52 8.38
CA ASP A 188 -7.41 4.39 9.46
C ASP A 188 -8.39 3.66 10.40
N LEU A 189 -9.32 2.89 9.84
CA LEU A 189 -10.25 2.06 10.63
C LEU A 189 -9.51 0.99 11.42
N GLN A 190 -8.52 0.32 10.81
CA GLN A 190 -7.68 -0.64 11.51
C GLN A 190 -6.93 0.02 12.67
N SER A 191 -6.31 1.19 12.42
CA SER A 191 -5.60 1.96 13.45
C SER A 191 -6.50 2.27 14.65
N ARG A 192 -7.74 2.72 14.39
CA ARG A 192 -8.74 3.02 15.44
C ARG A 192 -9.11 1.78 16.25
N VAL A 193 -9.37 0.65 15.58
CA VAL A 193 -9.74 -0.61 16.26
C VAL A 193 -8.59 -1.14 17.11
N GLN A 194 -7.34 -1.02 16.63
CA GLN A 194 -6.17 -1.37 17.42
C GLN A 194 -5.95 -0.42 18.60
N GLY A 195 -6.24 0.88 18.43
CA GLY A 195 -6.18 1.87 19.50
C GLY A 195 -7.16 1.61 20.64
N LEU A 196 -8.35 1.07 20.34
CA LEU A 196 -9.37 0.71 21.34
C LEU A 196 -9.06 -0.56 22.13
N ARG A 197 -8.11 -1.38 21.66
CA ARG A 197 -7.65 -2.59 22.37
C ARG A 197 -6.54 -2.32 23.39
N ARG A 198 -6.01 -1.10 23.44
CA ARG A 198 -4.95 -0.72 24.38
C ARG A 198 -5.51 -0.25 25.71
#